data_AF-A0AA42Z8E7-F1
#
_entry.id   AF-A0AA42Z8E7-F1
#
_cell.length_a   1.000
_cell.length_b   1.000
_cell.length_c   1.000
_cell.angle_alpha   90.00
_cell.angle_beta   90.00
_cell.angle_gamma   90.00
#
_symmetry.space_group_name_H-M   'P 1'
#
loop_
_entity.id
_entity.type
_entity.pdbx_description
1 polymer ?
#
loop_
_entity_poly.entity_id
_entity_poly.type
_entity_poly.pdbx_seq_one_letter_code
_entity_poly.pdbx_strand_id
1 'polypeptide(L)' 'MHKASQSVLEINLDALQHNYHYFKNRLNPETKFLAVVKAYGYGSHAQEIANALQQLGADYLAVAYV' A
#
# COMPACT_ATOMS: atom_id res chain seq x y z
N MET A 1 25.50 -27.63 -13.84
CA MET A 1 24.44 -27.30 -12.87
C MET A 1 23.94 -25.89 -13.18
N HIS A 2 22.72 -25.71 -13.67
CA HIS A 2 22.11 -24.38 -13.73
C HIS A 2 21.88 -23.91 -12.29
N LYS A 3 22.46 -22.76 -11.92
CA LYS A 3 22.14 -22.04 -10.68
C LYS A 3 20.65 -21.70 -10.78
N ALA A 4 19.82 -22.21 -9.87
CA ALA A 4 18.41 -21.82 -9.82
C ALA A 4 18.33 -20.29 -9.71
N SER A 5 17.68 -19.64 -10.67
CA SER A 5 17.33 -18.22 -10.56
C SER A 5 16.33 -18.08 -9.42
N GLN A 6 16.61 -17.19 -8.47
CA GLN A 6 15.69 -16.92 -7.37
C GLN A 6 14.41 -16.30 -7.92
N SER A 7 13.24 -16.84 -7.55
CA SER A 7 11.97 -16.18 -7.81
C SER A 7 11.87 -14.93 -6.94
N VAL A 8 11.56 -13.79 -7.55
CA VAL A 8 11.42 -12.49 -6.87
C VAL A 8 10.01 -11.94 -7.04
N LEU A 9 9.56 -11.15 -6.07
CA LEU A 9 8.35 -10.36 -6.12
C LEU A 9 8.75 -8.89 -5.98
N GLU A 10 8.44 -8.08 -6.98
CA GLU A 10 8.73 -6.66 -6.98
C GLU A 10 7.45 -5.86 -6.71
N ILE A 11 7.54 -4.92 -5.77
CA ILE A 11 6.44 -4.05 -5.38
C ILE A 11 6.75 -2.63 -5.86
N ASN A 12 5.88 -2.06 -6.68
CA ASN A 12 6.05 -0.71 -7.22
C ASN A 12 5.31 0.32 -6.34
N LEU A 13 6.07 1.10 -5.56
CA LEU A 13 5.51 2.14 -4.68
C LEU A 13 5.08 3.40 -5.44
N ASP A 14 5.64 3.68 -6.62
CA ASP A 14 5.20 4.80 -7.46
C ASP A 14 3.78 4.56 -7.98
N ALA A 15 3.46 3.31 -8.32
CA ALA A 15 2.10 2.90 -8.69
C ALA A 15 1.12 3.03 -7.51
N LEU A 16 1.57 2.69 -6.29
CA LEU A 16 0.79 2.90 -5.08
C LEU A 16 0.50 4.38 -4.84
N GLN A 17 1.51 5.24 -4.98
CA GLN A 17 1.36 6.70 -4.88
C GLN A 17 0.40 7.26 -5.92
N HIS A 18 0.54 6.84 -7.19
CA HIS A 18 -0.37 7.21 -8.25
C HIS A 18 -1.82 6.89 -7.88
N ASN A 19 -2.08 5.65 -7.43
CA ASN A 19 -3.41 5.20 -7.04
C ASN A 19 -3.96 6.00 -5.85
N TYR A 20 -3.13 6.26 -4.83
CA TYR A 20 -3.52 7.08 -3.69
C TYR A 20 -4.00 8.47 -4.13
N HIS A 21 -3.21 9.19 -4.93
CA HIS A 21 -3.59 10.51 -5.42
C HIS A 21 -4.80 10.47 -6.35
N TYR A 22 -4.92 9.45 -7.20
CA TYR A 22 -6.10 9.26 -8.05
C TYR A 22 -7.39 9.23 -7.22
N PHE A 23 -7.41 8.47 -6.12
CA PHE A 23 -8.58 8.40 -5.25
C PHE A 23 -8.73 9.66 -4.38
N LYS A 24 -7.67 10.13 -3.72
CA LYS A 24 -7.73 11.29 -2.81
C LYS A 24 -8.24 12.55 -3.52
N ASN A 25 -7.85 12.79 -4.77
CA ASN A 25 -8.28 13.96 -5.55
C ASN A 25 -9.75 13.93 -5.98
N ARG A 26 -10.44 12.79 -5.85
CA ARG A 26 -11.87 12.64 -6.15
C ARG A 26 -12.76 12.72 -4.91
N LEU A 27 -12.15 12.73 -3.74
CA LEU A 27 -12.87 12.88 -2.48
C LEU A 27 -13.10 14.36 -2.19
N ASN A 28 -14.15 14.66 -1.42
CA ASN A 28 -14.28 16.00 -0.83
C ASN A 28 -13.09 16.25 0.10
N PRO A 29 -12.59 17.50 0.22
CA PRO A 29 -11.41 17.82 1.03
C PRO A 29 -11.46 17.28 2.46
N GLU A 30 -12.63 17.33 3.10
CA GLU A 30 -12.86 16.86 4.48
C GLU A 30 -12.98 15.33 4.61
N THR A 31 -13.02 14.59 3.50
CA THR A 31 -13.16 13.13 3.53
C THR A 31 -11.82 12.49 3.86
N LYS A 32 -11.82 11.74 4.97
CA LYS A 32 -10.66 10.98 5.43
C LYS A 32 -10.42 9.73 4.58
N PHE A 33 -9.16 9.35 4.45
CA PHE A 33 -8.70 8.19 3.70
C PHE A 33 -8.30 7.05 4.64
N LEU A 34 -9.04 5.94 4.60
CA LEU A 34 -8.70 4.71 5.33
C LEU A 34 -7.98 3.74 4.39
N ALA A 35 -6.69 3.53 4.61
CA ALA A 35 -5.90 2.54 3.90
C ALA A 35 -6.00 1.17 4.58
N VAL A 36 -6.73 0.24 3.97
CA VAL A 36 -6.82 -1.13 4.46
C VAL A 36 -5.59 -1.90 3.99
N VAL A 37 -4.77 -2.42 4.91
CA VAL A 37 -3.51 -3.16 4.63
C VAL A 37 -3.54 -4.59 5.18
N LYS A 38 -4.74 -5.16 5.33
CA LYS A 38 -4.97 -6.55 5.76
C LYS A 38 -4.29 -7.57 4.83
N ALA A 39 -4.21 -8.82 5.29
CA ALA A 39 -3.59 -9.93 4.54
C ALA A 39 -2.15 -9.60 4.10
N TYR A 40 -1.34 -9.08 5.04
CA TYR A 40 0.05 -8.71 4.80
C TYR A 40 0.22 -7.69 3.64
N GLY A 41 -0.61 -6.64 3.61
CA GLY A 41 -0.61 -5.66 2.52
C GLY A 41 -1.12 -6.26 1.22
N TYR A 42 -2.12 -7.16 1.29
CA TYR A 42 -2.61 -7.95 0.15
C TYR A 42 -1.50 -8.77 -0.54
N GLY A 43 -0.54 -9.29 0.24
CA GLY A 43 0.63 -10.01 -0.25
C GLY A 43 1.82 -9.14 -0.64
N SER A 44 1.67 -7.81 -0.58
CA SER A 44 2.68 -6.83 -0.99
C SER A 44 3.55 -6.29 0.14
N HIS A 45 3.61 -7.01 1.27
CA HIS A 45 4.37 -6.62 2.47
C HIS A 45 3.74 -5.42 3.23
N ALA A 46 2.89 -5.73 4.23
CA ALA A 46 2.07 -4.75 4.94
C ALA A 46 2.84 -3.52 5.45
N GLN A 47 4.03 -3.71 6.03
CA GLN A 47 4.77 -2.63 6.66
C GLN A 47 5.26 -1.58 5.65
N GLU A 48 5.76 -2.01 4.49
CA GLU A 48 6.23 -1.08 3.44
C GLU A 48 5.06 -0.30 2.84
N ILE A 49 3.96 -0.99 2.52
CA ILE A 49 2.74 -0.37 1.99
C ILE A 49 2.14 0.62 3.01
N ALA A 50 2.05 0.23 4.28
CA ALA A 50 1.52 1.08 5.34
C ALA A 50 2.37 2.34 5.54
N ASN A 51 3.70 2.20 5.57
CA ASN A 51 4.61 3.34 5.71
C ASN A 51 4.50 4.30 4.52
N ALA A 52 4.45 3.77 3.30
CA ALA A 52 4.27 4.59 2.10
C ALA A 52 2.92 5.36 2.13
N LEU A 53 1.83 4.67 2.45
CA LEU A 53 0.50 5.31 2.54
C LEU A 53 0.42 6.36 3.66
N GLN A 54 1.07 6.10 4.80
CA GLN A 54 1.18 7.09 5.88
C GLN A 54 1.94 8.33 5.43
N GLN A 55 3.07 8.18 4.73
CA GLN A 55 3.86 9.30 4.20
C GLN A 55 3.08 10.13 3.16
N LEU A 56 2.22 9.48 2.38
CA LEU A 56 1.33 10.13 1.42
C LEU A 56 0.15 10.87 2.09
N GLY A 57 -0.08 10.65 3.39
CA GLY A 57 -1.11 11.32 4.18
C GLY A 57 -2.42 10.54 4.33
N ALA A 58 -2.40 9.21 4.22
CA ALA A 58 -3.55 8.41 4.62
C ALA A 58 -3.88 8.65 6.10
N ASP A 59 -5.15 8.99 6.38
CA ASP A 59 -5.60 9.39 7.72
C ASP A 59 -5.63 8.22 8.71
N TYR A 60 -5.87 7.00 8.22
CA TYR A 60 -5.95 5.80 9.03
C TYR A 60 -5.42 4.57 8.28
N LEU A 61 -4.99 3.58 9.06
CA LEU A 61 -4.70 2.23 8.60
C LEU A 61 -5.71 1.24 9.21
N ALA A 62 -6.11 0.22 8.45
CA ALA A 62 -6.95 -0.88 8.94
C ALA A 62 -6.37 -2.25 8.61
N VAL A 63 -6.50 -3.17 9.56
CA VAL A 63 -6.09 -4.59 9.45
C VAL A 63 -7.27 -5.51 9.79
N ALA A 64 -7.13 -6.81 9.53
CA ALA A 64 -8.23 -7.77 9.74
C ALA A 64 -8.37 -8.26 11.20
N TYR A 65 -7.26 -8.32 11.94
CA TYR A 65 -7.19 -8.83 13.32
C TYR A 65 -6.15 -8.05 14.12
N VAL A 66 -6.28 -8.10 15.44
CA VAL A 66 -5.37 -7.49 16.44
C VAL A 66 -4.24 -8.45 16.74
#